data_AF-A0A926H3P3-F1
#
_entry.id   AF-A0A926H3P3-F1
#
_cell.length_a   1.000
_cell.length_b   1.000
_cell.length_c   1.000
_cell.angle_alpha   90.00
_cell.angle_beta   90.00
_cell.angle_gamma   90.00
#
_symmetry.space_group_name_H-M   'P 1'
#
loop_
_entity.id
_entity.type
_entity.pdbx_description
1 polymer ?
#
loop_
_entity_poly.entity_id
_entity_poly.type
_entity_poly.pdbx_seq_one_letter_code
_entity_poly.pdbx_strand_id
1 'polypeptide(L)'
;MLTPDQLAAIDRHLRKENWLYFDDLIAELTDHYVAGLEDRMANGTSFDAALHDIHTGFGGREGLLKMEEDYQKSQAKSNGRLTPQLFISYFQRPRLSITLTLLTGVYGLIRIAPFISGVLLSDTGWLFYPAMGGLVVLYILSFAQLIEQTEQTTTVKSVSQSIRILVQGFT
;
A
#
# COMPACT_ATOMS: atom_id res chain seq x y z
N MET A 1 8.50 -33.04 -10.72
CA MET A 1 8.05 -32.10 -11.77
C MET A 1 6.77 -32.61 -12.37
N LEU A 2 5.68 -31.88 -12.13
CA LEU A 2 4.37 -32.13 -12.74
C LEU A 2 4.33 -31.67 -14.20
N THR A 3 3.51 -32.36 -14.99
CA THR A 3 3.26 -31.99 -16.40
C THR A 3 2.34 -30.77 -16.52
N PRO A 4 2.38 -30.03 -17.64
CA PRO A 4 1.46 -28.92 -17.88
C PRO A 4 -0.01 -29.31 -17.76
N ASP A 5 -0.38 -30.53 -18.19
CA ASP A 5 -1.75 -31.04 -18.10
C ASP A 5 -2.19 -31.26 -16.64
N GLN A 6 -1.27 -31.70 -15.79
CA GLN A 6 -1.51 -31.87 -14.35
C GLN A 6 -1.68 -30.52 -13.64
N LEU A 7 -0.87 -29.52 -14.00
CA LEU A 7 -1.03 -28.16 -13.50
C LEU A 7 -2.39 -27.56 -13.90
N ALA A 8 -2.80 -27.76 -15.15
CA ALA A 8 -4.11 -27.33 -15.63
C ALA A 8 -5.26 -28.08 -14.94
N ALA A 9 -5.04 -29.34 -14.54
CA ALA A 9 -6.00 -30.10 -13.75
C ALA A 9 -6.15 -29.54 -12.32
N ILE A 10 -5.05 -29.13 -11.68
CA ILE A 10 -5.08 -28.47 -10.36
C ILE A 10 -5.82 -27.13 -10.44
N ASP A 11 -5.49 -26.28 -11.41
CA ASP A 11 -6.16 -24.99 -11.59
C ASP A 11 -7.67 -25.16 -11.82
N ARG A 12 -8.05 -26.12 -12.67
CA ARG A 12 -9.46 -26.48 -12.88
C ARG A 12 -10.12 -26.96 -11.59
N HIS A 13 -9.45 -27.79 -10.81
CA HIS A 13 -9.97 -28.30 -9.53
C HIS A 13 -10.21 -27.16 -8.52
N LEU A 14 -9.26 -26.23 -8.38
CA LEU A 14 -9.38 -25.10 -7.45
C LEU A 14 -10.45 -24.09 -7.90
N ARG A 15 -10.46 -23.71 -9.17
CA ARG A 15 -11.35 -22.64 -9.69
C ARG A 15 -12.73 -23.13 -10.10
N LYS A 16 -12.82 -24.22 -10.88
CA LYS A 16 -14.10 -24.66 -11.47
C LYS A 16 -14.88 -25.62 -10.59
N GLU A 17 -14.18 -26.48 -9.85
CA GLU A 17 -14.84 -27.49 -9.01
C GLU A 17 -15.08 -26.96 -7.59
N ASN A 18 -14.12 -26.22 -7.03
CA ASN A 18 -14.23 -25.69 -5.67
C ASN A 18 -14.66 -24.22 -5.57
N TRP A 19 -14.70 -23.50 -6.70
CA TRP A 19 -15.21 -22.12 -6.81
C TRP A 19 -14.43 -21.09 -6.00
N LEU A 20 -13.10 -21.25 -5.93
CA LEU A 20 -12.21 -20.25 -5.36
C LEU A 20 -12.07 -19.05 -6.32
N TYR A 21 -12.06 -17.84 -5.77
CA TYR A 21 -12.00 -16.58 -6.52
C TYR A 21 -10.70 -15.80 -6.31
N PHE A 22 -10.08 -15.85 -5.13
CA PHE A 22 -8.89 -15.04 -4.83
C PHE A 22 -7.62 -15.62 -5.47
N ASP A 23 -7.07 -14.92 -6.47
CA ASP A 23 -5.90 -15.38 -7.25
C ASP A 23 -4.65 -15.63 -6.41
N ASP A 24 -4.36 -14.78 -5.43
CA ASP A 24 -3.19 -14.94 -4.55
C ASP A 24 -3.28 -16.24 -3.72
N LEU A 25 -4.47 -16.52 -3.17
CA LEU A 25 -4.72 -17.74 -2.42
C LEU A 25 -4.67 -18.97 -3.33
N ILE A 26 -5.19 -18.86 -4.55
CA ILE A 26 -5.13 -19.95 -5.54
C ILE A 26 -3.67 -20.25 -5.91
N ALA A 27 -2.82 -19.24 -6.05
CA ALA A 27 -1.39 -19.44 -6.32
C ALA A 27 -0.70 -20.16 -5.16
N GLU A 28 -0.92 -19.71 -3.92
CA GLU A 28 -0.36 -20.35 -2.71
C GLU A 28 -0.84 -21.80 -2.56
N LEU A 29 -2.14 -22.04 -2.74
CA LEU A 29 -2.70 -23.39 -2.72
C LEU A 29 -2.13 -24.25 -3.85
N THR A 30 -1.94 -23.69 -5.05
CA THR A 30 -1.33 -24.41 -6.17
C THR A 30 0.07 -24.88 -5.81
N ASP A 31 0.90 -24.02 -5.21
CA ASP A 31 2.25 -24.40 -4.78
C ASP A 31 2.23 -25.53 -3.75
N HIS A 32 1.31 -25.49 -2.79
CA HIS A 32 1.14 -26.57 -1.82
C HIS A 32 0.64 -27.88 -2.45
N TYR A 33 -0.32 -27.80 -3.37
CA TYR A 33 -0.81 -28.95 -4.12
C TYR A 33 0.31 -29.57 -4.96
N VAL A 34 1.11 -28.75 -5.66
CA VAL A 34 2.24 -29.21 -6.46
C VAL A 34 3.25 -29.94 -5.59
N ALA A 35 3.68 -29.33 -4.48
CA ALA A 35 4.63 -29.96 -3.56
C ALA A 35 4.11 -31.29 -3.00
N GLY A 36 2.84 -31.34 -2.57
CA GLY A 36 2.23 -32.56 -2.03
C GLY A 36 2.03 -33.66 -3.09
N LEU A 37 1.66 -33.28 -4.32
CA LEU A 37 1.48 -34.22 -5.42
C LEU A 37 2.81 -34.82 -5.86
N GLU A 38 3.86 -34.00 -5.94
CA GLU A 38 5.20 -34.48 -6.29
C GLU A 38 5.72 -35.52 -5.30
N ASP A 39 5.55 -35.27 -4.00
CA ASP A 39 5.95 -36.22 -2.95
C ASP A 39 5.18 -37.55 -3.05
N ARG A 40 3.85 -37.49 -3.19
CA ARG A 40 3.00 -38.69 -3.27
C ARG A 40 3.21 -39.47 -4.57
N MET A 41 3.40 -38.79 -5.69
CA MET A 41 3.71 -39.41 -6.97
C MET A 41 5.12 -40.03 -6.96
N ALA A 42 6.10 -39.40 -6.29
CA ALA A 42 7.42 -40.01 -6.09
C ALA A 42 7.32 -41.31 -5.27
N ASN A 43 6.35 -41.41 -4.37
CA ASN A 43 6.03 -42.60 -3.59
C ASN A 43 5.14 -43.62 -4.34
N GLY A 44 4.89 -43.43 -5.64
CA GLY A 44 4.16 -44.38 -6.48
C GLY A 44 2.64 -44.26 -6.43
N THR A 45 2.10 -43.20 -5.83
CA THR A 45 0.65 -42.93 -5.84
C THR A 45 0.23 -42.37 -7.20
N SER A 46 -0.93 -42.77 -7.72
CA SER A 46 -1.47 -42.17 -8.94
C SER A 46 -1.86 -40.70 -8.70
N PHE A 47 -1.82 -39.89 -9.75
CA PHE A 47 -2.15 -38.46 -9.66
C PHE A 47 -3.56 -38.23 -9.08
N ASP A 48 -4.57 -38.96 -9.55
CA ASP A 48 -5.96 -38.76 -9.10
C ASP A 48 -6.15 -39.12 -7.62
N ALA A 49 -5.51 -40.20 -7.15
CA ALA A 49 -5.56 -40.60 -5.75
C ALA A 49 -4.80 -39.60 -4.86
N ALA A 50 -3.62 -39.16 -5.31
CA ALA A 50 -2.86 -38.14 -4.60
C ALA A 50 -3.60 -36.80 -4.53
N LEU A 51 -4.28 -36.39 -5.61
CA LEU A 51 -5.08 -35.18 -5.68
C LEU A 51 -6.26 -35.25 -4.71
N HIS A 52 -6.98 -36.38 -4.67
CA HIS A 52 -8.08 -36.60 -3.75
C HIS A 52 -7.63 -36.57 -2.29
N ASP A 53 -6.51 -37.22 -1.97
CA ASP A 53 -5.96 -37.25 -0.61
C ASP A 53 -5.48 -35.87 -0.15
N ILE A 54 -4.86 -35.08 -1.03
CA ILE A 54 -4.46 -33.71 -0.72
C ILE A 54 -5.70 -32.85 -0.49
N HIS A 55 -6.69 -32.95 -1.38
CA HIS A 55 -7.95 -32.24 -1.24
C HIS A 55 -8.66 -32.54 0.09
N THR A 56 -8.72 -33.81 0.49
CA THR A 56 -9.28 -34.19 1.80
C THR A 56 -8.41 -33.71 2.96
N GLY A 57 -7.08 -33.68 2.80
CA GLY A 57 -6.14 -33.09 3.76
C GLY A 57 -6.38 -31.59 4.00
N PHE A 58 -6.84 -30.85 3.00
CA PHE A 58 -7.28 -29.46 3.14
C PHE A 58 -8.68 -29.30 3.77
N GLY A 59 -9.35 -30.39 4.15
CA GLY A 59 -10.72 -30.39 4.66
C GLY A 59 -11.78 -30.44 3.55
N GLY A 60 -11.40 -30.88 2.35
CA GLY A 60 -12.28 -30.93 1.19
C GLY A 60 -12.76 -29.54 0.75
N ARG A 61 -13.93 -29.50 0.12
CA ARG A 61 -14.50 -28.24 -0.37
C ARG A 61 -14.77 -27.22 0.74
N GLU A 62 -15.33 -27.67 1.87
CA GLU A 62 -15.63 -26.77 2.99
C GLU A 62 -14.37 -26.17 3.60
N GLY A 63 -13.29 -26.96 3.71
CA GLY A 63 -12.00 -26.49 4.18
C GLY A 63 -11.40 -25.42 3.27
N LEU A 64 -11.43 -25.64 1.95
CA LEU A 64 -10.95 -24.66 0.97
C LEU A 64 -11.74 -23.34 1.01
N LEU A 65 -13.08 -23.42 1.08
CA LEU A 65 -13.92 -22.22 1.18
C LEU A 65 -13.69 -21.48 2.50
N LYS A 66 -13.46 -22.20 3.60
CA LYS A 66 -13.12 -21.58 4.88
C LYS A 66 -11.76 -20.87 4.83
N MET A 67 -10.77 -21.47 4.18
CA MET A 67 -9.48 -20.81 3.95
C MET A 67 -9.62 -19.54 3.12
N GLU A 68 -10.52 -19.53 2.13
CA GLU A 68 -10.85 -18.34 1.36
C GLU A 68 -11.51 -17.25 2.21
N GLU A 69 -12.48 -17.62 3.04
CA GLU A 69 -13.13 -16.69 3.96
C GLU A 69 -12.13 -16.09 4.96
N ASP A 70 -11.24 -16.91 5.52
CA ASP A 70 -10.20 -16.49 6.45
C ASP A 70 -9.17 -15.59 5.75
N TYR A 71 -8.80 -15.91 4.51
CA TYR A 71 -7.94 -15.07 3.68
C TYR A 71 -8.58 -13.70 3.46
N GLN A 72 -9.85 -13.66 3.03
CA GLN A 72 -10.60 -12.41 2.83
C GLN A 72 -10.70 -11.58 4.12
N LYS A 73 -11.00 -12.22 5.26
CA LYS A 73 -11.05 -11.54 6.57
C LYS A 73 -9.68 -10.98 6.96
N SER A 74 -8.61 -11.72 6.71
CA SER A 74 -7.25 -11.27 7.01
C SER A 74 -6.83 -10.07 6.14
N GLN A 75 -7.15 -10.11 4.84
CA GLN A 75 -6.95 -9.02 3.88
C GLN A 75 -7.75 -7.78 4.29
N ALA A 76 -9.04 -7.94 4.60
CA ALA A 76 -9.89 -6.85 5.07
C ALA A 76 -9.35 -6.22 6.37
N LYS A 77 -8.85 -7.03 7.30
CA LYS A 77 -8.26 -6.55 8.56
C LYS A 77 -6.92 -5.84 8.32
N SER A 78 -6.09 -6.35 7.41
CA SER A 78 -4.83 -5.71 7.02
C SER A 78 -5.08 -4.35 6.37
N ASN A 79 -5.98 -4.30 5.39
CA ASN A 79 -6.37 -3.07 4.71
C ASN A 79 -7.00 -2.06 5.68
N GLY A 80 -7.84 -2.53 6.60
CA GLY A 80 -8.44 -1.71 7.65
C GLY A 80 -7.43 -1.10 8.63
N ARG A 81 -6.19 -1.62 8.71
CA ARG A 81 -5.10 -1.00 9.47
C ARG A 81 -4.33 0.04 8.67
N LEU A 82 -4.26 -0.11 7.35
CA LEU A 82 -3.59 0.83 6.46
C LEU A 82 -4.38 2.13 6.30
N THR A 83 -5.71 2.06 6.24
CA THR A 83 -6.58 3.25 6.10
C THR A 83 -6.40 4.29 7.22
N PRO A 84 -6.45 3.92 8.53
CA PRO A 84 -6.25 4.90 9.59
C PRO A 84 -4.80 5.40 9.64
N GLN A 85 -3.81 4.58 9.27
CA GLN A 85 -2.42 5.04 9.21
C GLN A 85 -2.23 6.10 8.12
N LEU A 86 -2.80 5.88 6.93
CA LEU A 86 -2.80 6.87 5.86
C LEU A 86 -3.55 8.13 6.29
N PHE A 87 -4.74 8.00 6.86
CA PHE A 87 -5.52 9.15 7.34
C PHE A 87 -4.76 9.96 8.39
N ILE A 88 -4.14 9.30 9.38
CA ILE A 88 -3.29 9.94 10.38
C ILE A 88 -2.06 10.59 9.72
N SER A 89 -1.45 9.97 8.70
CA SER A 89 -0.31 10.55 7.98
C SER A 89 -0.66 11.84 7.23
N TYR A 90 -1.88 11.96 6.69
CA TYR A 90 -2.38 13.20 6.11
C TYR A 90 -2.66 14.27 7.18
N PHE A 91 -3.02 13.84 8.39
CA PHE A 91 -3.30 14.73 9.52
C PHE A 91 -2.07 15.09 10.37
N GLN A 92 -0.88 14.56 10.03
CA GLN A 92 0.36 14.95 10.70
C GLN A 92 0.73 16.40 10.31
N ARG A 93 1.12 17.16 11.35
CA ARG A 93 1.14 18.63 11.44
C ARG A 93 1.82 19.45 10.34
N PRO A 94 2.79 19.00 9.51
CA PRO A 94 3.28 19.86 8.43
C PRO A 94 2.25 20.07 7.30
N ARG A 95 1.46 19.06 6.93
CA ARG A 95 0.61 19.12 5.72
C ARG A 95 -0.67 19.92 5.89
N LEU A 96 -1.32 19.85 7.06
CA LEU A 96 -2.50 20.66 7.36
C LEU A 96 -2.20 22.16 7.35
N SER A 97 -1.00 22.56 7.82
CA SER A 97 -0.61 23.97 7.81
C SER A 97 -0.51 24.52 6.40
N ILE A 98 -0.05 23.72 5.43
CA ILE A 98 0.05 24.09 4.02
C ILE A 98 -1.34 24.26 3.42
N THR A 99 -2.22 23.27 3.57
CA THR A 99 -3.57 23.33 2.99
C THR A 99 -4.37 24.47 3.59
N LEU A 100 -4.24 24.70 4.91
CA LEU A 100 -4.90 25.79 5.59
C LEU A 100 -4.33 27.15 5.15
N THR A 101 -3.00 27.29 5.06
CA THR A 101 -2.35 28.53 4.59
C THR A 101 -2.74 28.84 3.15
N LEU A 102 -2.81 27.83 2.28
CA LEU A 102 -3.20 28.00 0.89
C LEU A 102 -4.68 28.36 0.76
N LEU A 103 -5.56 27.71 1.52
CA LEU A 103 -6.99 28.03 1.55
C LEU A 103 -7.24 29.45 2.10
N THR A 104 -6.61 29.80 3.22
CA THR A 104 -6.70 31.15 3.81
C THR A 104 -6.11 32.19 2.87
N GLY A 105 -5.00 31.89 2.19
CA GLY A 105 -4.38 32.77 1.20
C GLY A 105 -5.28 33.02 -0.01
N VAL A 106 -5.89 31.97 -0.59
CA VAL A 106 -6.84 32.09 -1.70
C VAL A 106 -8.09 32.85 -1.28
N TYR A 107 -8.66 32.54 -0.11
CA TYR A 107 -9.81 33.26 0.43
C TYR A 107 -9.51 34.74 0.67
N GLY A 108 -8.35 35.04 1.26
CA GLY A 108 -7.86 36.41 1.45
C GLY A 108 -7.67 37.14 0.13
N LEU A 109 -7.05 36.49 -0.87
CA LEU A 109 -6.89 37.05 -2.21
C LEU A 109 -8.24 37.41 -2.84
N ILE A 110 -9.23 36.53 -2.77
CA ILE A 110 -10.58 36.80 -3.31
C ILE A 110 -11.24 37.96 -2.57
N ARG A 111 -11.06 38.05 -1.25
CA ARG A 111 -11.72 39.08 -0.43
C ARG A 111 -11.06 40.46 -0.55
N ILE A 112 -9.74 40.51 -0.76
CA ILE A 112 -8.95 41.73 -0.91
C ILE A 112 -8.82 42.12 -2.40
N ALA A 113 -9.21 41.23 -3.33
CA ALA A 113 -9.23 41.49 -4.77
C ALA A 113 -9.83 42.85 -5.18
N PRO A 114 -10.98 43.33 -4.64
CA PRO A 114 -11.53 44.64 -5.01
C PRO A 114 -10.70 45.82 -4.49
N PHE A 115 -9.86 45.63 -3.47
CA PHE A 115 -8.90 46.64 -2.98
C PHE A 115 -7.61 46.59 -3.81
N ILE A 116 -7.13 45.39 -4.12
CA ILE A 116 -5.94 45.15 -4.96
C ILE A 116 -6.15 45.65 -6.38
N SER A 117 -7.33 45.50 -6.98
CA SER A 117 -7.63 46.05 -8.31
C SER A 117 -7.54 47.58 -8.35
N GLY A 118 -7.87 48.27 -7.26
CA GLY A 118 -7.68 49.72 -7.13
C GLY A 118 -6.22 50.16 -7.01
N VAL A 119 -5.37 49.36 -6.36
CA VAL A 119 -3.92 49.62 -6.18
C VAL A 119 -3.09 49.14 -7.37
N LEU A 120 -3.55 48.14 -8.12
CA LEU A 120 -2.90 47.64 -9.36
C LEU A 120 -3.06 48.61 -10.53
N LEU A 121 -4.16 49.37 -10.57
CA LEU A 121 -4.44 50.39 -11.57
C LEU A 121 -3.83 51.76 -11.22
N SER A 122 -3.24 51.91 -10.02
CA SER A 122 -2.51 53.13 -9.64
C SER A 122 -1.02 53.04 -10.00
N ASP A 123 -0.36 54.19 -10.12
CA ASP A 123 1.05 54.34 -10.53
C ASP A 123 2.07 53.63 -9.60
N THR A 124 1.60 53.07 -8.48
CA THR A 124 2.36 52.32 -7.48
C THR A 124 2.32 50.79 -7.67
N GLY A 125 1.51 50.28 -8.61
CA GLY A 125 1.29 48.83 -8.80
C GLY A 125 2.53 48.03 -9.23
N TRP A 126 3.54 48.70 -9.81
CA TRP A 126 4.77 48.05 -10.27
C TRP A 126 5.61 47.43 -9.12
N LEU A 127 5.48 47.93 -7.89
CA LEU A 127 6.17 47.38 -6.71
C LEU A 127 5.52 46.08 -6.18
N PHE A 128 4.25 45.84 -6.51
CA PHE A 128 3.47 44.72 -5.96
C PHE A 128 3.88 43.37 -6.57
N TYR A 129 4.12 43.34 -7.88
CA TYR A 129 4.54 42.13 -8.61
C TYR A 129 5.85 41.50 -8.10
N PRO A 130 6.96 42.25 -7.93
CA PRO A 130 8.20 41.67 -7.42
C PRO A 130 8.08 41.25 -5.95
N ALA A 131 7.30 41.98 -5.13
CA ALA A 131 7.07 41.61 -3.73
C ALA A 131 6.31 40.29 -3.60
N MET A 132 5.24 40.10 -4.38
CA MET A 132 4.49 38.84 -4.43
C MET A 132 5.32 37.69 -5.00
N GLY A 133 6.11 37.95 -6.05
CA GLY A 133 7.05 36.98 -6.59
C GLY A 133 8.08 36.53 -5.55
N GLY A 134 8.65 37.46 -4.79
CA GLY A 134 9.58 37.17 -3.70
C GLY A 134 8.96 36.31 -2.60
N LEU A 135 7.72 36.59 -2.19
CA LEU A 135 7.01 35.78 -1.19
C LEU A 135 6.74 34.35 -1.67
N VAL A 136 6.37 34.17 -2.94
CA VAL A 136 6.17 32.84 -3.52
C VAL A 136 7.49 32.06 -3.59
N VAL A 137 8.59 32.70 -3.99
CA VAL A 137 9.92 32.07 -4.02
C VAL A 137 10.38 31.67 -2.63
N LEU A 138 10.24 32.55 -1.63
CA LEU A 138 10.58 32.23 -0.24
C LEU A 138 9.74 31.08 0.30
N TYR A 139 8.44 31.05 -0.03
CA TYR A 139 7.57 29.93 0.31
C TYR A 139 8.06 28.61 -0.31
N ILE A 140 8.38 28.60 -1.60
CA ILE A 140 8.92 27.41 -2.29
C ILE A 140 10.23 26.95 -1.67
N LEU A 141 11.15 27.88 -1.34
CA LEU A 141 12.42 27.54 -0.69
C LEU A 141 12.22 26.96 0.71
N SER A 142 11.34 27.55 1.51
CA SER A 142 11.00 27.02 2.84
C SER A 142 10.37 25.62 2.75
N PHE A 143 9.59 25.37 1.69
CA PHE A 143 8.98 24.07 1.44
C PHE A 143 10.01 23.02 0.99
N ALA A 144 10.95 23.39 0.12
CA ALA A 144 12.05 22.50 -0.28
C ALA A 144 12.92 22.07 0.93
N GLN A 145 13.23 23.01 1.83
CA GLN A 145 13.96 22.71 3.06
C GLN A 145 13.18 21.77 4.00
N LEU A 146 11.85 21.91 4.07
CA LEU A 146 11.01 21.03 4.87
C LEU A 146 11.02 19.59 4.32
N ILE A 147 10.99 19.43 3.00
CA ILE A 147 11.10 18.10 2.36
C ILE A 147 12.44 17.45 2.71
N GLU A 148 13.55 18.19 2.59
CA GLU A 148 14.89 17.68 2.88
C GLU A 148 15.03 17.23 4.35
N GLN A 149 14.44 17.97 5.30
CA GLN A 149 14.41 17.57 6.72
C GLN A 149 13.58 16.31 6.96
N THR A 150 12.49 16.11 6.21
CA THR A 150 11.67 14.90 6.35
C THR A 150 12.41 13.66 5.85
N GLU A 151 13.20 13.76 4.78
CA GLU A 151 13.99 12.63 4.28
C GLU A 151 15.09 12.21 5.27
N GLN A 152 15.79 13.17 5.88
CA GLN A 152 16.83 12.90 6.88
C GLN A 152 16.28 12.20 8.14
N THR A 153 15.09 12.59 8.60
CA THR A 153 14.49 11.94 9.79
C THR A 153 14.02 10.51 9.51
N THR A 154 13.64 10.18 8.28
CA THR A 154 13.27 8.80 7.90
C THR A 154 14.49 7.88 7.80
N THR A 155 15.61 8.37 7.29
CA THR A 155 16.88 7.62 7.21
C THR A 155 17.50 7.38 8.58
N VAL A 156 17.46 8.35 9.49
CA VAL A 156 17.97 8.16 10.86
C VAL A 156 17.13 7.12 11.63
N LYS A 157 15.80 7.10 11.43
CA LYS A 157 14.93 6.10 12.06
C LYS A 157 15.15 4.70 11.51
N SER A 158 15.34 4.54 10.19
CA SER A 158 15.59 3.22 9.60
C SER A 158 16.94 2.65 10.06
N VAL A 159 18.00 3.47 10.09
CA VAL A 159 19.32 3.06 10.57
C VAL A 159 19.30 2.70 12.06
N SER A 160 18.63 3.49 12.91
CA SER A 160 18.48 3.16 14.32
C SER A 160 17.73 1.84 14.54
N GLN A 161 16.71 1.55 13.72
CA GLN A 161 15.93 0.33 13.81
C GLN A 161 16.74 -0.90 13.34
N SER A 162 17.51 -0.77 12.27
CA SER A 162 18.45 -1.82 11.82
C SER A 162 19.55 -2.11 12.85
N ILE A 163 20.12 -1.08 13.48
CA ILE A 163 21.11 -1.25 14.55
C ILE A 163 20.49 -1.95 15.76
N ARG A 164 19.25 -1.62 16.14
CA ARG A 164 18.56 -2.27 17.26
C ARG A 164 18.31 -3.76 17.00
N ILE A 165 17.90 -4.13 15.79
CA ILE A 165 17.71 -5.53 15.38
C ILE A 165 19.04 -6.29 15.43
N LEU A 166 20.13 -5.69 14.93
CA LEU A 166 21.46 -6.29 14.99
C LEU A 166 21.95 -6.50 16.43
N VAL A 167 21.74 -5.54 17.33
CA VAL A 167 22.15 -5.66 18.74
C VAL A 167 21.35 -6.73 19.49
N GLN A 168 20.07 -6.90 19.19
CA GLN A 168 19.23 -7.94 19.82
C GLN A 168 19.48 -9.36 19.28
N GLY A 169 20.06 -9.50 18.08
CA GLY A 169 20.43 -10.80 17.52
C GLY A 169 21.75 -11.39 18.06
N PHE A 170 22.52 -10.62 18.84
CA PHE A 170 23.84 -11.01 19.37
C PHE A 170 23.85 -11.34 20.87
N THR A 171 22.70 -11.30 21.55
CA THR A 171 22.50 -11.69 22.97
C THR A 171 21.59 -12.89 23.08
#